data_AF-A0A848TIW8-F1
#
_entry.id   AF-A0A848TIW8-F1
#
_cell.length_a   1.000
_cell.length_b   1.000
_cell.length_c   1.000
_cell.angle_alpha   90.00
_cell.angle_beta   90.00
_cell.angle_gamma   90.00
#
_symmetry.space_group_name_H-M   'P 1'
#
loop_
_entity.id
_entity.type
_entity.pdbx_description
1 polymer ?
#
loop_
_entity_poly.entity_id
_entity_poly.type
_entity_poly.pdbx_seq_one_letter_code
_entity_poly.pdbx_strand_id
1 'polypeptide(L)' 'RTDDHPHFFWEDEARLTDAPADQLQIKRLPDAPEGAEIAKVDVVIRLRRR' A
#
# COMPACT_ATOMS: atom_id res chain seq x y z
N ARG A 1 -15.04 -5.50 7.46
CA ARG A 1 -14.82 -4.09 7.08
C ARG A 1 -13.31 -3.96 6.98
N THR A 2 -12.77 -4.02 5.77
CA THR A 2 -11.34 -3.86 5.55
C THR A 2 -11.10 -2.37 5.69
N ASP A 3 -10.66 -1.91 6.85
CA ASP A 3 -10.25 -0.50 6.96
C ASP A 3 -9.11 -0.31 5.96
N ASP A 4 -9.19 0.74 5.14
CA ASP A 4 -8.17 1.07 4.15
C ASP A 4 -6.90 1.55 4.89
N HIS A 5 -6.10 0.61 5.39
CA HIS A 5 -4.79 0.87 5.97
C HIS A 5 -3.69 0.17 5.15
N PRO A 6 -2.49 0.77 5.07
CA PRO A 6 -1.36 0.12 4.45
C PRO A 6 -0.90 -1.08 5.28
N HIS A 7 -0.28 -2.06 4.61
CA HIS A 7 0.25 -3.25 5.26
C HIS A 7 1.73 -3.44 4.95
N PHE A 8 2.48 -3.93 5.94
CA PHE A 8 3.78 -4.56 5.73
C PHE A 8 3.61 -6.04 5.38
N PHE A 9 4.34 -6.50 4.36
CA PHE A 9 4.46 -7.90 4.00
C PHE A 9 5.89 -8.39 4.29
N TRP A 10 6.03 -9.31 5.25
CA TRP A 10 7.28 -9.95 5.62
C TRP A 10 7.54 -11.12 4.67
N GLU A 11 8.50 -10.97 3.74
CA GLU A 11 8.70 -11.95 2.65
C GLU A 11 9.21 -13.31 3.14
N ASP A 12 9.95 -13.33 4.25
CA ASP A 12 10.51 -14.53 4.87
C ASP A 12 9.44 -15.41 5.56
N GLU A 13 8.40 -14.79 6.09
CA GLU A 13 7.32 -15.45 6.84
C GLU A 13 6.00 -15.52 6.08
N ALA A 14 5.92 -14.89 4.89
CA ALA A 14 4.68 -14.67 4.14
C ALA A 14 3.55 -14.08 5.01
N ARG A 15 3.90 -13.13 5.90
CA ARG A 15 3.00 -12.60 6.93
C ARG A 15 2.71 -11.13 6.72
N LEU A 16 1.47 -10.72 7.01
CA LEU A 16 1.04 -9.32 6.98
C LEU A 16 0.98 -8.72 8.39
N THR A 17 1.33 -7.44 8.49
CA THR A 17 1.11 -6.60 9.68
C THR A 17 0.68 -5.20 9.27
N ASP A 18 -0.12 -4.54 10.09
CA ASP A 18 -0.57 -3.18 9.83
C ASP A 18 0.62 -2.22 9.83
N ALA A 19 0.67 -1.35 8.81
CA ALA A 19 1.60 -0.24 8.79
C ALA A 19 0.92 1.03 9.36
N PRO A 20 1.64 1.87 10.12
CA PRO A 20 1.08 3.12 10.62
C PRO A 20 0.63 4.03 9.48
N ALA A 21 -0.68 4.24 9.36
CA ALA A 21 -1.25 5.01 8.26
C ALA A 21 -0.85 6.49 8.30
N ASP A 22 -0.62 7.04 9.49
CA ASP A 22 -0.15 8.41 9.73
C ASP A 22 1.29 8.67 9.22
N GLN A 23 2.06 7.61 8.98
CA GLN A 23 3.42 7.70 8.43
C GLN A 23 3.47 7.57 6.90
N LEU A 24 2.36 7.22 6.25
CA LEU A 24 2.28 7.09 4.80
C LEU A 24 1.68 8.34 4.16
N GLN A 25 2.47 9.06 3.38
CA GLN A 25 2.00 10.21 2.60
C GLN A 25 2.19 9.95 1.09
N ILE A 26 1.09 9.88 0.35
CA ILE A 26 1.10 9.88 -1.12
C ILE A 26 0.99 11.33 -1.60
N LYS A 27 2.11 11.93 -2.03
CA LYS A 27 2.13 13.35 -2.45
C LYS A 27 1.44 13.63 -3.79
N ARG A 28 1.44 12.65 -4.69
CA ARG A 28 0.78 12.73 -6.00
C ARG A 28 0.52 11.32 -6.53
N LEU A 29 -0.56 11.16 -7.27
CA LEU A 29 -0.81 10.01 -8.12
C LEU A 29 -0.43 10.36 -9.56
N PRO A 30 -0.09 9.36 -10.40
CA PRO A 30 -0.01 9.57 -11.85
C PRO A 30 -1.40 9.91 -12.41
N ASP A 31 -1.43 10.51 -13.58
CA ASP A 31 -2.68 10.69 -14.32
C ASP A 31 -3.21 9.34 -14.79
N ALA A 32 -4.53 9.18 -14.78
CA ALA A 32 -5.15 8.02 -15.39
C ALA A 32 -4.92 8.06 -16.93
N PRO A 33 -4.64 6.92 -17.57
CA PRO A 33 -4.58 6.87 -19.03
C PRO A 33 -5.93 7.23 -19.67
N GLU A 34 -5.93 7.58 -20.95
CA GLU A 34 -7.14 7.98 -21.68
C GLU A 34 -8.25 6.92 -21.56
N GLY A 35 -9.47 7.37 -21.24
CA GLY A 35 -10.64 6.50 -21.07
C GLY A 35 -10.67 5.72 -19.76
N ALA A 36 -9.77 5.99 -18.80
CA ALA A 36 -9.74 5.34 -17.50
C ALA A 36 -9.92 6.31 -16.32
N GLU A 37 -10.37 5.77 -15.19
CA GLU A 37 -10.40 6.44 -13.89
C GLU A 37 -9.63 5.63 -12.84
N ILE A 38 -9.06 6.30 -11.84
CA ILE A 38 -8.40 5.61 -10.72
C ILE A 38 -9.49 5.16 -9.74
N ALA A 39 -9.79 3.85 -9.74
CA ALA A 39 -10.79 3.28 -8.84
C ALA A 39 -10.26 3.04 -7.41
N LYS A 40 -8.98 2.69 -7.24
CA LYS A 40 -8.36 2.39 -5.94
C LYS A 40 -6.83 2.52 -6.00
N VAL A 41 -6.20 2.80 -4.87
CA VAL A 41 -4.75 2.68 -4.67
C VAL A 41 -4.49 1.73 -3.50
N ASP A 42 -3.86 0.59 -3.79
CA ASP A 42 -3.42 -0.38 -2.78
C ASP A 42 -1.91 -0.26 -2.57
N VAL A 43 -1.48 -0.11 -1.31
CA VAL A 43 -0.06 0.02 -0.96
C VAL A 43 0.40 -1.22 -0.19
N VAL A 44 1.39 -1.92 -0.74
CA VAL A 44 2.05 -3.07 -0.09
C VAL A 44 3.52 -2.75 0.11
N ILE A 45 3.97 -2.72 1.37
CA ILE A 45 5.37 -2.46 1.71
C ILE A 45 6.05 -3.78 2.06
N ARG A 46 6.99 -4.22 1.23
CA ARG A 46 7.69 -5.50 1.43
C ARG A 46 8.93 -5.33 2.30
N LEU A 47 9.03 -6.16 3.34
CA LEU A 47 10.13 -6.16 4.29
C LEU A 47 11.00 -7.41 4.10
N ARG A 48 12.32 -7.20 4.24
CA ARG A 48 13.34 -8.25 4.32
C ARG A 48 14.17 -8.00 5.58
N ARG A 49 14.52 -9.05 6.30
CA ARG A 49 15.50 -8.96 7.40
C ARG A 49 16.86 -8.56 6.84
N ARG A 50 17.61 -7.78 7.62
CA ARG A 50 19.02 -7.48 7.34
C ARG A 50 19.91 -8.60 7.83
#